data_AF-A0A9X2HP87-F1
#
_entry.id   AF-A0A9X2HP87-F1
#
_cell.length_a   1.000
_cell.length_b   1.000
_cell.length_c   1.000
_cell.angle_alpha   90.00
_cell.angle_beta   90.00
_cell.angle_gamma   90.00
#
_symmetry.space_group_name_H-M   'P 1'
#
loop_
_entity.id
_entity.type
_entity.pdbx_description
1 polymer ?
#
loop_
_entity_poly.entity_id
_entity_poly.type
_entity_poly.pdbx_seq_one_letter_code
_entity_poly.pdbx_strand_id
1 'polypeptide(L)'
;MPTFFQVSAIAQTIQLSLAPVFMLAAIGQILNVLAGRLARVIDRARKLEERIPDAEGPERIRHVWELKLLDERMSIINAALFLAVSSAVMACIVIAMLFVANLGQFHIGTWIALIFILAVALLICCLSAFMWEVRVSLRAIHVRKEILS
;
A
#
# COMPACT_ATOMS: atom_id res chain seq x y z
N MET A 1 -8.65 41.11 24.59
CA MET A 1 -7.82 40.59 23.48
C MET A 1 -8.03 39.07 23.38
N PRO A 2 -8.89 38.56 22.47
CA PRO A 2 -9.21 37.13 22.40
C PRO A 2 -8.66 36.38 21.17
N THR A 3 -8.11 37.06 20.15
CA THR A 3 -7.71 36.42 18.88
C THR A 3 -6.40 35.63 18.98
N PHE A 4 -5.42 36.07 19.79
CA PHE A 4 -4.11 35.42 19.90
C PHE A 4 -4.18 33.98 20.45
N PHE A 5 -5.09 33.71 21.39
CA PHE A 5 -5.28 32.36 21.95
C PHE A 5 -5.83 31.36 20.93
N GLN A 6 -6.76 31.80 20.06
CA GLN A 6 -7.33 30.92 19.03
C GLN A 6 -6.32 30.58 17.93
N VAL A 7 -5.48 31.55 17.53
CA VAL A 7 -4.41 31.31 16.56
C VAL A 7 -3.39 30.30 17.11
N SER A 8 -3.04 30.40 18.40
CA SER A 8 -2.11 29.46 19.05
C SER A 8 -2.66 28.03 19.12
N ALA A 9 -3.94 27.85 19.45
CA ALA A 9 -4.57 26.52 19.51
C ALA A 9 -4.65 25.85 18.12
N ILE A 10 -4.97 26.62 17.07
CA ILE A 10 -4.98 26.12 15.70
C ILE A 10 -3.56 25.75 15.26
N ALA A 11 -2.56 26.58 15.56
CA ALA A 11 -1.16 26.29 15.24
C ALA A 11 -0.65 24.99 15.90
N GLN A 12 -1.00 24.75 17.17
CA GLN A 12 -0.68 23.49 17.86
C GLN A 12 -1.35 22.28 17.19
N THR A 13 -2.60 22.41 16.73
CA THR A 13 -3.31 21.31 16.04
C THR A 13 -2.71 21.00 14.69
N ILE A 14 -2.30 22.04 13.94
CA ILE A 14 -1.55 21.88 12.69
C ILE A 14 -0.25 21.12 12.98
N GLN A 15 0.49 21.50 14.02
CA GLN A 15 1.74 20.84 14.41
C GLN A 15 1.52 19.37 14.79
N LEU A 16 0.48 19.05 15.55
CA LEU A 16 0.10 17.67 15.90
C LEU A 16 -0.29 16.85 14.66
N SER A 17 -0.91 17.50 13.67
CA SER A 17 -1.32 16.87 12.41
C SER A 17 -0.16 16.59 11.46
N LEU A 18 1.04 17.15 11.69
CA LEU A 18 2.20 16.94 10.83
C LEU A 18 2.62 15.46 10.77
N ALA A 19 2.54 14.73 11.89
CA ALA A 19 2.92 13.32 11.94
C ALA A 19 2.06 12.43 10.99
N PRO A 20 0.71 12.43 11.07
CA PRO A 20 -0.10 11.68 10.12
C PRO A 20 -0.02 12.23 8.68
N VAL A 21 0.18 13.55 8.48
CA VAL A 21 0.39 14.11 7.12
C VAL A 21 1.69 13.58 6.49
N PHE A 22 2.77 13.50 7.27
CA PHE A 22 4.04 12.93 6.79
C PHE A 22 3.88 11.43 6.44
N MET A 23 3.12 10.70 7.25
CA MET A 23 2.75 9.31 6.97
C MET A 23 1.97 9.18 5.64
N LEU A 24 1.04 10.08 5.34
CA LEU A 24 0.32 10.10 4.05
C LEU A 24 1.27 10.27 2.86
N ALA A 25 2.26 11.15 2.97
CA ALA A 25 3.27 11.32 1.92
C ALA A 25 4.07 10.03 1.70
N ALA A 26 4.48 9.35 2.78
CA ALA A 26 5.16 8.06 2.69
C ALA A 26 4.27 6.98 2.05
N ILE A 27 2.98 6.91 2.41
CA ILE A 27 2.02 6.00 1.80
C ILE A 27 1.86 6.28 0.30
N GLY A 28 1.79 7.54 -0.10
CA GLY A 28 1.72 7.92 -1.52
C GLY A 28 2.88 7.37 -2.34
N GLN A 29 4.10 7.40 -1.79
CA GLN A 29 5.27 6.81 -2.45
C GLN A 29 5.18 5.29 -2.54
N ILE A 30 4.72 4.62 -1.48
CA ILE A 30 4.50 3.17 -1.48
C ILE A 30 3.44 2.78 -2.51
N LEU A 31 2.34 3.52 -2.60
CA LEU A 31 1.28 3.28 -3.59
C LEU A 31 1.82 3.39 -5.01
N ASN A 32 2.66 4.39 -5.30
CA ASN A 32 3.27 4.54 -6.62
C ASN A 32 4.18 3.34 -6.97
N VAL A 33 4.97 2.86 -6.01
CA VAL A 33 5.82 1.66 -6.19
C VAL A 33 4.98 0.40 -6.43
N LEU A 34 3.92 0.20 -5.65
CA LEU A 34 3.02 -0.95 -5.78
C LEU A 34 2.24 -0.91 -7.09
N ALA A 35 1.68 0.24 -7.47
CA ALA A 35 0.97 0.43 -8.73
C ALA A 35 1.89 0.17 -9.94
N GLY A 36 3.13 0.69 -9.89
CA GLY A 36 4.12 0.43 -10.93
C GLY A 36 4.53 -1.06 -11.02
N ARG A 37 4.59 -1.77 -9.89
CA ARG A 37 4.81 -3.23 -9.88
C ARG A 37 3.63 -3.99 -10.47
N LEU A 38 2.41 -3.65 -10.06
CA LEU A 38 1.19 -4.26 -10.56
C LEU A 38 1.07 -4.10 -12.07
N ALA A 39 1.29 -2.89 -12.58
CA ALA A 39 1.27 -2.60 -14.02
C ALA A 39 2.25 -3.51 -14.79
N ARG A 40 3.50 -3.66 -14.31
CA ARG A 40 4.48 -4.55 -14.94
C ARG A 40 4.06 -6.03 -14.93
N VAL A 41 3.40 -6.49 -13.87
CA VAL A 41 2.90 -7.87 -13.78
C VAL A 41 1.71 -8.05 -14.74
N ILE A 42 0.80 -7.08 -14.83
CA ILE A 42 -0.33 -7.07 -15.77
C ILE A 42 0.15 -7.07 -17.22
N ASP A 43 1.09 -6.22 -17.57
CA ASP A 43 1.65 -6.16 -18.92
C ASP A 43 2.33 -7.47 -19.32
N ARG A 44 3.00 -8.13 -18.36
CA ARG A 44 3.60 -9.46 -18.59
C ARG A 44 2.54 -10.54 -18.75
N ALA A 45 1.47 -10.52 -17.96
CA ALA A 45 0.37 -11.46 -18.06
C ALA A 45 -0.34 -11.34 -19.42
N ARG A 46 -0.66 -10.11 -19.87
CA ARG A 46 -1.27 -9.86 -21.18
C ARG A 46 -0.43 -10.39 -22.34
N LYS A 47 0.88 -10.12 -22.35
CA LYS A 47 1.81 -10.65 -23.36
C LYS A 47 1.89 -12.17 -23.37
N LEU A 48 1.67 -12.81 -22.22
CA LEU A 48 1.64 -14.27 -22.10
C LEU A 48 0.32 -14.82 -22.61
N GLU A 49 -0.81 -14.19 -22.28
CA GLU A 49 -2.15 -14.54 -22.78
C GLU A 49 -2.23 -14.50 -24.31
N GLU A 50 -1.61 -13.49 -24.94
CA GLU A 50 -1.54 -13.39 -26.40
C GLU A 50 -0.81 -14.57 -27.08
N ARG A 51 0.07 -15.28 -26.36
CA ARG A 51 0.86 -16.41 -26.88
C ARG A 51 0.23 -17.78 -26.64
N ILE A 52 -0.77 -17.86 -25.76
CA ILE A 52 -1.45 -19.13 -25.43
C ILE A 52 -2.24 -19.72 -26.62
N PRO A 53 -2.92 -18.92 -27.48
CA PRO A 53 -3.67 -19.45 -28.62
C PRO A 53 -2.79 -20.18 -29.64
N ASP A 54 -1.56 -19.68 -29.85
CA ASP A 54 -0.63 -20.22 -30.84
C ASP A 54 0.25 -21.36 -30.28
N ALA A 55 0.15 -21.66 -28.97
CA ALA A 55 0.94 -22.69 -28.32
C ALA A 55 0.19 -24.03 -28.26
N GLU A 56 0.86 -25.11 -28.65
CA GLU A 56 0.32 -26.48 -28.57
C GLU A 56 1.13 -27.38 -27.63
N GLY A 57 0.48 -28.41 -27.09
CA GLY A 57 1.15 -29.44 -26.29
C GLY A 57 1.82 -28.93 -24.99
N PRO A 58 3.08 -29.33 -24.70
CA PRO A 58 3.78 -28.98 -23.45
C PRO A 58 3.98 -27.47 -23.23
N GLU A 59 4.07 -26.70 -24.32
CA GLU A 59 4.31 -25.27 -24.26
C GLU A 59 3.09 -24.49 -23.74
N ARG A 60 1.89 -24.91 -24.16
CA ARG A 60 0.63 -24.38 -23.62
C ARG A 60 0.49 -24.62 -22.12
N ILE A 61 0.85 -25.82 -21.66
CA ILE A 61 0.81 -26.18 -20.22
C ILE A 61 1.76 -25.27 -19.43
N ARG A 62 2.97 -25.03 -19.95
CA ARG A 62 3.94 -24.11 -19.34
C ARG A 62 3.42 -22.67 -19.27
N HIS A 63 2.82 -22.16 -20.34
CA HIS A 63 2.25 -20.80 -20.37
C HIS A 63 1.09 -20.62 -19.38
N VAL A 64 0.18 -21.59 -19.29
CA VAL A 64 -0.92 -21.56 -18.31
C VAL A 64 -0.39 -21.60 -16.88
N TRP A 65 0.66 -22.38 -16.60
CA TRP A 65 1.28 -22.43 -15.28
C TRP A 65 1.95 -21.11 -14.89
N GLU A 66 2.69 -20.49 -15.82
CA GLU A 66 3.30 -19.16 -15.60
C GLU A 66 2.22 -18.08 -15.40
N LEU A 67 1.08 -18.17 -16.10
CA LEU A 67 -0.03 -17.24 -15.93
C LEU A 67 -0.64 -17.32 -14.52
N LYS A 68 -0.83 -18.54 -13.99
CA LYS A 68 -1.31 -18.73 -12.60
C LYS A 68 -0.36 -18.12 -11.57
N LEU A 69 0.96 -18.24 -11.80
CA LEU A 69 1.95 -17.63 -10.92
C LEU A 69 1.91 -16.10 -10.97
N LEU A 70 1.64 -15.52 -12.15
CA LEU A 70 1.46 -14.06 -12.30
C LEU A 70 0.18 -13.57 -11.62
N ASP A 71 -0.91 -14.33 -11.69
CA ASP A 71 -2.18 -14.02 -11.04
C ASP A 71 -2.06 -14.01 -9.50
N GLU A 72 -1.40 -15.03 -8.93
CA GLU A 72 -1.14 -15.09 -7.49
C GLU A 72 -0.33 -13.86 -7.00
N ARG A 73 0.64 -13.40 -7.80
CA ARG A 73 1.39 -12.18 -7.51
C ARG A 73 0.54 -10.92 -7.58
N MET A 74 -0.36 -10.82 -8.56
CA MET A 74 -1.28 -9.68 -8.65
C MET A 74 -2.16 -9.59 -7.41
N SER A 75 -2.68 -10.73 -6.92
CA SER A 75 -3.50 -10.78 -5.71
C SER A 75 -2.75 -10.24 -4.49
N ILE A 76 -1.48 -10.63 -4.30
CA ILE A 76 -0.65 -10.13 -3.19
C ILE A 76 -0.39 -8.62 -3.30
N ILE A 77 -0.04 -8.12 -4.50
CA ILE A 77 0.20 -6.69 -4.73
C ILE A 77 -1.08 -5.89 -4.49
N ASN A 78 -2.22 -6.38 -4.97
CA ASN A 78 -3.51 -5.74 -4.82
C ASN A 78 -3.95 -5.70 -3.34
N ALA A 79 -3.71 -6.77 -2.59
CA ALA A 79 -3.95 -6.80 -1.14
C ALA A 79 -3.07 -5.75 -0.41
N ALA A 80 -1.79 -5.62 -0.77
CA ALA A 80 -0.92 -4.59 -0.21
C ALA A 80 -1.41 -3.17 -0.54
N LEU A 81 -1.85 -2.93 -1.79
CA LEU A 81 -2.47 -1.65 -2.19
C LEU A 81 -3.70 -1.33 -1.33
N PHE A 82 -4.58 -2.30 -1.14
CA PHE A 82 -5.78 -2.12 -0.32
C PHE A 82 -5.47 -1.77 1.13
N LEU A 83 -4.48 -2.43 1.74
CA LEU A 83 -4.01 -2.11 3.10
C LEU A 83 -3.39 -0.71 3.17
N ALA A 84 -2.58 -0.32 2.19
CA ALA A 84 -2.00 1.03 2.11
C ALA A 84 -3.07 2.12 2.02
N VAL A 85 -4.06 1.95 1.13
CA VAL A 85 -5.17 2.90 0.99
C VAL A 85 -6.01 2.95 2.28
N SER A 86 -6.29 1.80 2.89
CA SER A 86 -7.03 1.74 4.17
C SER A 86 -6.29 2.48 5.28
N SER A 87 -4.96 2.32 5.37
CA SER A 87 -4.12 3.07 6.29
C SER A 87 -4.17 4.58 6.04
N ALA A 88 -4.10 5.01 4.78
CA ALA A 88 -4.21 6.42 4.41
C ALA A 88 -5.57 7.02 4.80
N VAL A 89 -6.67 6.29 4.57
CA VAL A 89 -8.01 6.73 4.96
C VAL A 89 -8.09 6.91 6.49
N MET A 90 -7.55 5.96 7.28
CA MET A 90 -7.49 6.10 8.73
C MET A 90 -6.66 7.31 9.17
N ALA A 91 -5.53 7.59 8.52
CA ALA A 91 -4.72 8.78 8.81
C ALA A 91 -5.47 10.10 8.48
N CYS A 92 -6.22 10.14 7.37
CA CYS A 92 -7.10 11.28 7.05
C CYS A 92 -8.18 11.49 8.13
N ILE A 93 -8.78 10.40 8.63
CA ILE A 93 -9.76 10.45 9.72
C ILE A 93 -9.12 11.01 11.00
N VAL A 94 -7.90 10.58 11.35
CA VAL A 94 -7.15 11.10 12.51
C VAL A 94 -6.92 12.61 12.39
N ILE A 95 -6.49 13.08 11.22
CA ILE A 95 -6.28 14.52 10.98
C ILE A 95 -7.60 15.27 11.19
N ALA A 96 -8.71 14.81 10.59
CA ALA A 96 -10.01 15.44 10.77
C ALA A 96 -10.45 15.47 12.25
N MET A 97 -10.26 14.36 12.98
CA MET A 97 -10.60 14.27 14.39
C MET A 97 -9.75 15.19 15.27
N LEU A 98 -8.47 15.41 14.97
CA LEU A 98 -7.63 16.36 15.71
C LEU A 98 -8.19 17.78 15.63
N PHE A 99 -8.64 18.21 14.45
CA PHE A 99 -9.29 19.52 14.27
C PHE A 99 -10.64 19.60 14.99
N VAL A 100 -11.48 18.56 14.87
CA VAL A 100 -12.78 18.53 15.56
C VAL A 100 -12.62 18.52 17.08
N ALA A 101 -11.66 17.76 17.62
CA ALA A 101 -11.38 17.71 19.05
C ALA A 101 -10.96 19.07 19.60
N ASN A 102 -10.07 19.78 18.89
CA ASN A 102 -9.60 21.08 19.33
C ASN A 102 -10.67 22.18 19.23
N LEU A 103 -11.42 22.23 18.12
CA LEU A 103 -12.48 23.23 17.93
C LEU A 103 -13.70 22.99 18.83
N GLY A 104 -14.08 21.72 19.03
CA GLY A 104 -15.22 21.32 19.84
C GLY A 104 -14.94 21.14 21.33
N GLN A 105 -13.67 21.29 21.77
CA GLN A 105 -13.23 21.05 23.15
C GLN A 105 -13.59 19.64 23.67
N PHE A 106 -13.57 18.64 22.77
CA PHE A 106 -13.91 17.26 23.10
C PHE A 106 -12.67 16.49 23.59
N HIS A 107 -12.81 15.71 24.66
CA HIS A 107 -11.73 14.87 25.22
C HIS A 107 -11.59 13.51 24.49
N ILE A 108 -11.68 13.50 23.16
CA ILE A 108 -11.65 12.27 22.33
C ILE A 108 -10.24 11.76 22.01
N GLY A 109 -9.21 12.20 22.75
CA GLY A 109 -7.81 11.87 22.49
C GLY A 109 -7.52 10.37 22.43
N THR A 110 -8.18 9.57 23.29
CA THR A 110 -8.03 8.10 23.28
C THR A 110 -8.51 7.47 21.97
N TRP A 111 -9.63 7.94 21.42
CA TRP A 111 -10.16 7.43 20.15
C TRP A 111 -9.24 7.79 18.97
N ILE A 112 -8.72 9.02 18.96
CA ILE A 112 -7.74 9.47 17.96
C ILE A 112 -6.50 8.57 17.99
N ALA A 113 -5.97 8.29 19.19
CA ALA A 113 -4.83 7.42 19.37
C ALA A 113 -5.10 5.99 18.87
N LEU A 114 -6.28 5.41 19.17
CA LEU A 114 -6.65 4.07 18.71
C LEU A 114 -6.72 3.97 17.19
N ILE A 115 -7.35 4.95 16.51
CA ILE A 115 -7.44 4.96 15.04
C ILE A 115 -6.06 5.17 14.43
N PHE A 116 -5.21 6.00 15.03
CA PHE A 116 -3.84 6.19 14.55
C PHE A 116 -3.00 4.91 14.68
N ILE A 117 -3.11 4.20 15.81
CA ILE A 117 -2.46 2.89 16.00
C ILE A 117 -2.95 1.88 14.96
N LEU A 118 -4.26 1.85 14.68
CA LEU A 118 -4.83 1.00 13.63
C LEU A 118 -4.29 1.37 12.25
N ALA A 119 -4.17 2.66 11.92
CA ALA A 119 -3.58 3.14 10.67
C ALA A 119 -2.14 2.63 10.51
N VAL A 120 -1.34 2.75 11.57
CA VAL A 120 0.06 2.28 11.59
C VAL A 120 0.12 0.75 11.46
N ALA A 121 -0.75 0.02 12.16
CA ALA A 121 -0.82 -1.44 12.05
C ALA A 121 -1.15 -1.90 10.62
N LEU A 122 -2.11 -1.25 9.95
CA LEU A 122 -2.42 -1.50 8.54
C LEU A 122 -1.22 -1.22 7.63
N LEU A 123 -0.47 -0.16 7.90
CA LEU A 123 0.74 0.16 7.14
C LEU A 123 1.84 -0.91 7.33
N ILE A 124 2.03 -1.39 8.56
CA ILE A 124 2.97 -2.49 8.86
C ILE A 124 2.57 -3.76 8.11
N CYS A 125 1.28 -4.12 8.12
CA CYS A 125 0.77 -5.26 7.36
C CYS A 125 0.98 -5.07 5.84
N CYS A 126 0.76 -3.87 5.30
CA CYS A 126 1.06 -3.53 3.89
C CYS A 126 2.54 -3.77 3.58
N LEU A 127 3.45 -3.22 4.39
CA LEU A 127 4.89 -3.37 4.19
C LEU A 127 5.34 -4.82 4.31
N SER A 128 4.71 -5.60 5.19
CA SER A 128 4.98 -7.03 5.35
C SER A 128 4.54 -7.83 4.11
N ALA A 129 3.35 -7.55 3.59
CA ALA A 129 2.85 -8.14 2.33
C ALA A 129 3.75 -7.76 1.15
N PHE A 130 4.19 -6.50 1.08
CA PHE A 130 5.14 -6.03 0.08
C PHE A 130 6.50 -6.75 0.19
N MET A 131 7.04 -6.91 1.41
CA MET A 131 8.27 -7.65 1.63
C MET A 131 8.15 -9.11 1.19
N TRP A 132 6.99 -9.74 1.42
CA TRP A 132 6.70 -11.08 0.95
C TRP A 132 6.70 -11.17 -0.59
N GLU A 133 6.01 -10.24 -1.27
CA GLU A 133 6.01 -10.14 -2.74
C GLU A 133 7.43 -10.03 -3.29
N VAL A 134 8.25 -9.14 -2.73
CA VAL A 134 9.64 -8.95 -3.16
C VAL A 134 10.43 -10.26 -3.05
N ARG A 135 10.28 -11.01 -1.96
CA ARG A 135 10.95 -12.31 -1.79
C ARG A 135 10.50 -13.35 -2.82
N VAL A 136 9.20 -13.41 -3.13
CA VAL A 136 8.66 -14.31 -4.16
C VAL A 136 9.17 -13.91 -5.55
N SER A 137 9.21 -12.61 -5.83
CA SER A 137 9.72 -12.06 -7.08
C SER A 137 11.21 -12.35 -7.29
N LEU A 138 12.03 -12.25 -6.25
CA LEU A 138 13.47 -12.57 -6.30
C LEU A 138 13.75 -14.06 -6.51
N ARG A 139 12.96 -14.96 -5.90
CA ARG A 139 13.13 -16.42 -6.11
C ARG A 139 12.91 -16.82 -7.57
N ALA A 140 11.96 -16.21 -8.27
CA ALA A 140 11.71 -16.51 -9.68
C ALA A 140 12.84 -16.05 -10.62
N ILE A 141 13.67 -15.08 -10.22
CA ILE A 141 14.83 -14.64 -11.00
C ILE A 141 16.02 -15.60 -10.80
N HIS A 142 16.14 -16.22 -9.61
CA HIS A 142 17.24 -17.13 -9.29
C HIS A 142 17.12 -18.55 -9.89
N VAL A 143 15.97 -18.93 -10.47
CA VAL A 143 15.73 -20.29 -10.98
C VAL A 143 16.12 -20.47 -12.45
N ARG A 144 16.53 -19.41 -13.17
CA ARG A 144 17.05 -19.54 -14.53
C ARG A 144 18.53 -19.97 -14.55
N LYS A 145 18.86 -21.03 -13.81
CA LYS A 145 20.13 -21.78 -13.96
C LYS A 145 20.11 -22.73 -15.16
N GLU A 146 18.96 -22.91 -15.80
CA GLU A 146 18.76 -23.83 -16.93
C GLU A 146 19.27 -23.29 -18.29
N ILE A 147 19.79 -22.05 -18.35
CA ILE A 147 20.51 -21.51 -19.53
C ILE A 147 22.00 -21.24 -19.27
N LEU A 148 22.50 -21.63 -18.10
CA LEU A 148 23.93 -21.58 -17.78
C LEU A 148 24.61 -22.96 -17.87
N SER A 149 23.92 -23.96 -18.43
CA SER A 149 24.46 -25.29 -18.74
C SER A 149 24.29 -25.61 -20.21
#